data_AF-A0A0R2B9M1-F1
#
_entry.id   AF-A0A0R2B9M1-F1
#
_cell.length_a   1.000
_cell.length_b   1.000
_cell.length_c   1.000
_cell.angle_alpha   90.00
_cell.angle_beta   90.00
_cell.angle_gamma   90.00
#
_symmetry.space_group_name_H-M   'P 1'
#
loop_
_entity.id
_entity.type
_entity.pdbx_description
1 polymer ?
#
loop_
_entity_poly.entity_id
_entity_poly.type
_entity_poly.pdbx_seq_one_letter_code
_entity_poly.pdbx_strand_id
1 'polypeptide(L)' 'MTVPDTKVQVKLLILFIVGLIVVISALVALYRANHSFKNASTIVMAIVALFMIGVITTLFSL' A
#
# COMPACT_ATOMS: atom_id res chain seq x y z
N MET A 1 23.07 -0.11 -9.48
CA MET A 1 22.76 -1.03 -8.36
C MET A 1 23.58 -2.29 -8.51
N THR A 2 24.05 -2.86 -7.40
CA THR A 2 24.67 -4.20 -7.44
C THR A 2 23.59 -5.28 -7.47
N VAL A 3 23.89 -6.47 -7.99
CA VAL A 3 22.93 -7.59 -8.07
C VAL A 3 22.28 -7.94 -6.70
N PRO A 4 23.00 -7.90 -5.56
CA PRO A 4 22.39 -8.01 -4.24
C PRO A 4 21.31 -6.96 -3.94
N ASP A 5 21.55 -5.69 -4.30
CA ASP A 5 20.62 -4.58 -4.03
C ASP A 5 19.31 -4.76 -4.81
N THR A 6 19.41 -5.16 -6.08
CA THR A 6 18.24 -5.40 -6.93
C THR A 6 17.38 -6.56 -6.40
N LYS A 7 17.99 -7.62 -5.85
CA LYS A 7 17.22 -8.74 -5.25
C LYS A 7 16.45 -8.30 -4.01
N VAL A 8 17.02 -7.42 -3.18
CA VAL A 8 16.34 -6.88 -2.00
C VAL A 8 15.19 -5.95 -2.43
N GLN A 9 15.43 -5.10 -3.41
CA GLN A 9 14.43 -4.19 -3.95
C GLN A 9 13.21 -4.92 -4.52
N VAL A 10 13.41 -5.99 -5.31
CA VAL A 10 12.30 -6.80 -5.82
C VAL A 10 11.50 -7.45 -4.69
N LYS A 11 12.16 -7.95 -3.64
CA LYS A 11 11.46 -8.50 -2.46
C LYS A 11 10.63 -7.45 -1.73
N LEU A 12 11.18 -6.26 -1.54
CA LEU A 12 10.47 -5.12 -0.93
C LEU A 12 9.28 -4.70 -1.80
N LEU A 13 9.46 -4.66 -3.12
CA LEU A 13 8.39 -4.33 -4.06
C LEU A 13 7.22 -5.30 -3.93
N ILE A 14 7.50 -6.61 -3.95
CA ILE A 14 6.47 -7.65 -3.77
C ILE A 14 5.78 -7.49 -2.42
N LEU A 15 6.53 -7.29 -1.34
CA LEU A 15 5.98 -7.10 0.00
C LEU A 15 5.03 -5.90 0.06
N PHE A 16 5.43 -4.77 -0.51
CA PHE A 16 4.60 -3.55 -0.55
C PHE A 16 3.36 -3.71 -1.42
N ILE A 17 3.46 -4.40 -2.57
CA ILE A 17 2.30 -4.69 -3.42
C ILE A 17 1.28 -5.57 -2.67
N VAL A 18 1.75 -6.64 -2.00
CA VAL A 18 0.88 -7.50 -1.19
C VAL A 18 0.24 -6.71 -0.06
N GLY A 19 1.01 -5.86 0.64
CA GLY A 19 0.49 -4.96 1.66
C GLY A 19 -0.59 -4.01 1.13
N LEU A 20 -0.38 -3.42 -0.05
CA LEU A 20 -1.34 -2.53 -0.69
C LEU A 20 -2.67 -3.23 -0.99
N ILE A 21 -2.62 -4.49 -1.47
CA ILE A 21 -3.82 -5.29 -1.72
C ILE A 21 -4.62 -5.50 -0.42
N VAL A 22 -3.94 -5.77 0.69
CA VAL A 22 -4.59 -5.92 2.01
C VAL A 22 -5.23 -4.61 2.46
N VAL A 23 -4.53 -3.48 2.31
CA VAL A 23 -5.06 -2.15 2.68
C VAL A 23 -6.29 -1.80 1.84
N ILE A 24 -6.27 -2.04 0.53
CA ILE A 24 -7.42 -1.83 -0.36
C ILE A 24 -8.59 -2.73 0.05
N SER A 25 -8.32 -4.00 0.36
CA SER A 25 -9.35 -4.94 0.82
C SER A 25 -10.00 -4.47 2.12
N ALA A 26 -9.22 -3.97 3.07
CA ALA A 26 -9.71 -3.40 4.31
C ALA A 26 -10.52 -2.10 4.10
N LEU A 27 -10.09 -1.23 3.17
CA LEU A 27 -10.86 -0.05 2.75
C LEU A 27 -12.25 -0.44 2.21
N VAL A 28 -12.30 -1.45 1.35
CA VAL A 28 -13.56 -1.95 0.80
C VAL A 28 -14.44 -2.55 1.90
N ALA A 29 -13.86 -3.30 2.84
CA ALA A 29 -14.59 -3.85 3.98
C ALA A 29 -15.14 -2.76 4.90
N LEU A 30 -14.33 -1.74 5.23
CA LEU A 30 -14.75 -0.60 6.04
C LEU A 30 -15.83 0.23 5.36
N TYR A 31 -15.73 0.44 4.05
CA TYR A 31 -16.76 1.11 3.27
C TYR A 31 -18.06 0.31 3.25
N ARG A 32 -17.99 -1.01 3.06
CA ARG A 32 -19.15 -1.89 3.11
C ARG A 32 -19.83 -1.90 4.48
N ALA A 33 -19.05 -1.92 5.56
CA ALA A 33 -19.59 -1.96 6.92
C ALA A 33 -20.26 -0.64 7.32
N ASN A 34 -19.72 0.49 6.86
CA ASN A 34 -20.14 1.82 7.33
C ASN A 34 -20.92 2.63 6.29
N HIS A 35 -21.00 2.16 5.04
CA HIS A 35 -21.56 2.87 3.88
C HIS A 35 -21.04 4.31 3.69
N SER A 36 -19.90 4.64 4.30
CA SER A 36 -19.40 6.00 4.41
C SER A 36 -17.88 6.02 4.43
N PHE A 37 -17.31 6.99 3.71
CA PHE A 37 -15.88 7.29 3.73
C PHE A 37 -15.50 8.34 4.79
N LYS A 38 -16.45 8.79 5.60
CA LYS A 38 -16.22 9.87 6.60
C LYS A 38 -15.69 9.34 7.94
N ASN A 39 -15.58 8.03 8.10
CA ASN A 39 -15.09 7.44 9.33
C ASN A 39 -13.58 7.61 9.43
N ALA A 40 -13.10 8.01 10.61
CA ALA A 40 -11.68 8.24 10.85
C ALA A 40 -10.81 7.06 10.41
N SER A 41 -11.23 5.82 10.69
CA SER A 41 -10.52 4.61 10.27
C SER A 41 -10.40 4.49 8.75
N THR A 42 -11.47 4.78 7.99
CA THR A 42 -11.44 4.73 6.53
C THR A 42 -10.51 5.80 5.95
N ILE A 43 -10.53 7.01 6.52
CA ILE A 43 -9.66 8.12 6.12
C ILE A 43 -8.19 7.76 6.37
N VAL A 44 -7.87 7.23 7.57
CA VAL A 44 -6.51 6.78 7.91
C VAL A 44 -6.04 5.69 6.93
N MET A 45 -6.90 4.71 6.62
CA MET A 45 -6.55 3.65 5.68
C MET A 45 -6.31 4.18 4.25
N ALA A 46 -7.06 5.20 3.83
CA ALA A 46 -6.83 5.85 2.53
C ALA A 46 -5.48 6.58 2.49
N ILE A 47 -5.09 7.26 3.58
CA ILE A 47 -3.78 7.91 3.69
C ILE A 47 -2.65 6.87 3.65
N VAL A 48 -2.80 5.75 4.36
CA VAL A 48 -1.83 4.65 4.34
C VAL A 48 -1.69 4.06 2.93
N ALA A 49 -2.80 3.88 2.20
CA ALA A 49 -2.77 3.41 0.82
C ALA A 49 -1.98 4.37 -0.09
N LEU A 50 -2.22 5.67 0.02
CA LEU A 50 -1.49 6.69 -0.75
C LEU A 50 0.02 6.69 -0.42
N PHE A 51 0.37 6.56 0.86
CA PHE A 51 1.77 6.44 1.27
C PHE A 51 2.42 5.19 0.67
N MET A 52 1.74 4.04 0.71
CA MET A 52 2.26 2.80 0.12
C MET A 52 2.45 2.91 -1.39
N ILE A 53 1.54 3.58 -2.11
CA ILE A 53 1.72 3.86 -3.54
C ILE A 53 2.98 4.70 -3.75
N GLY A 54 3.18 5.75 -2.94
CA GLY A 54 4.40 6.56 -2.97
C GLY A 54 5.67 5.71 -2.82
N VAL A 55 5.72 4.85 -1.81
CA VAL A 55 6.87 3.95 -1.59
C VAL A 55 7.08 2.98 -2.76
N ILE A 56 6.01 2.44 -3.35
CA ILE A 56 6.12 1.58 -4.53
C ILE A 56 6.69 2.35 -5.72
N THR A 57 6.24 3.59 -5.95
CA THR A 57 6.76 4.41 -7.05
C THR A 57 8.24 4.76 -6.87
N THR A 58 8.69 5.05 -5.63
CA THR A 58 10.11 5.28 -5.37
C THR A 58 10.93 4.02 -5.59
N LEU A 59 10.45 2.87 -5.11
CA LEU A 59 11.07 1.56 -5.36
C LEU A 59 11.11 1.18 -6.84
N PHE A 60 10.18 1.65 -7.67
CA PHE A 60 10.22 1.44 -9.12
C PHE A 60 11.18 2.39 -9.85
N SER A 61 11.38 3.59 -9.32
CA SER A 61 12.16 4.65 -9.97
C SER A 61 13.66 4.61 -9.67
N LEU A 62 14.08 3.80 -8.70
CA LEU A 62 15.46 3.61 -8.24
C LEU A 62 16.15 2.44 -8.94
#